data_AF-A0A965I4P3-F1
#
_entry.id   AF-A0A965I4P3-F1
#
_cell.length_a   1.000
_cell.length_b   1.000
_cell.length_c   1.000
_cell.angle_alpha   90.00
_cell.angle_beta   90.00
_cell.angle_gamma   90.00
#
_symmetry.space_group_name_H-M   'P 1'
#
loop_
_entity.id
_entity.type
_entity.pdbx_description
1 polymer ?
#
loop_
_entity_poly.entity_id
_entity_poly.type
_entity_poly.pdbx_seq_one_letter_code
_entity_poly.pdbx_strand_id
1 'polypeptide(L)'
;TNAGAGRGGTYIISAVDDINITNATLTANGHDGGFVRITSSNADVNIHSSLIQTNASSGRGGTIEISGFNKTLIQDTTIQSMGATQGGNIYLGNNLNEQTIPFSKYTLIDPASIVDTTSDRQGGFVETSGHILDLLTSINVGRGGIWLIDPYDVTIASSGASGTGYSTSFTPSTTTTLLASSIVSSLNSGTSVSITTGSNSSNTLTVNAAIAKTSGGNATLTLTGGTIDINAAISSTSNALNLTLDGGSVDIGASLTLNGGNLSITNSSDSYIQSGAIFSGSGSLTKLGSGTLYISHASNTYTGKSYINGGTVSITGENSLGATPGSVDADSIEINNGATLTHPTSVDITISANRGILLGSGDQTIMKAS
;
A
#
# COMPACT_ATOMS: atom_id res chain seq x y z
N THR A 1 6.04 -24.43 -28.10
CA THR A 1 5.61 -25.81 -28.42
C THR A 1 4.10 -25.88 -28.29
N ASN A 2 3.40 -26.17 -29.38
CA ASN A 2 1.93 -26.23 -29.39
C ASN A 2 1.48 -27.68 -29.18
N ALA A 3 0.85 -27.97 -28.04
CA ALA A 3 0.20 -29.25 -27.81
C ALA A 3 -1.26 -29.15 -28.25
N GLY A 4 -1.59 -29.69 -29.43
CA GLY A 4 -2.93 -29.57 -30.02
C GLY A 4 -4.09 -30.15 -29.20
N ALA A 5 -3.82 -30.88 -28.11
CA ALA A 5 -4.84 -31.46 -27.22
C ALA A 5 -4.50 -31.33 -25.72
N GLY A 6 -3.51 -30.51 -25.34
CA GLY A 6 -3.05 -30.40 -23.95
C GLY A 6 -2.57 -29.00 -23.59
N ARG A 7 -2.03 -28.82 -22.39
CA ARG A 7 -1.45 -27.55 -21.95
C ARG A 7 -0.34 -27.12 -22.91
N GLY A 8 -0.29 -25.83 -23.23
CA GLY A 8 0.81 -25.23 -23.98
C GLY A 8 2.14 -25.48 -23.27
N GLY A 9 3.23 -25.52 -24.04
CA GLY A 9 4.54 -25.81 -23.46
C GLY A 9 5.13 -24.70 -22.60
N THR A 10 6.39 -24.89 -22.21
CA THR A 10 7.12 -23.99 -21.32
C THR A 10 8.34 -23.40 -22.02
N TYR A 11 8.51 -22.08 -21.92
CA TYR A 11 9.77 -21.40 -22.22
C TYR A 11 10.31 -20.76 -20.95
N ILE A 12 11.59 -21.03 -20.64
CA ILE A 12 12.33 -20.35 -19.58
C ILE A 12 13.61 -19.81 -20.22
N ILE A 13 13.71 -18.49 -20.29
CA ILE A 13 14.88 -17.77 -20.78
C ILE A 13 15.45 -17.02 -19.58
N SER A 14 16.63 -17.43 -19.12
CA SER A 14 17.27 -16.84 -17.95
C SER A 14 18.72 -16.53 -18.24
N ALA A 15 19.18 -15.34 -17.81
CA ALA A 15 20.56 -14.91 -17.90
C ALA A 15 20.96 -14.11 -16.65
N VAL A 16 22.25 -13.98 -16.42
CA VAL A 16 22.79 -13.03 -15.44
C VAL A 16 22.86 -11.63 -16.04
N ASP A 17 23.32 -11.55 -17.29
CA ASP A 17 23.46 -10.33 -18.07
C ASP A 17 22.23 -10.06 -18.95
N ASP A 18 22.36 -9.16 -19.93
CA ASP A 18 21.25 -8.69 -20.75
C ASP A 18 20.60 -9.82 -21.58
N ILE A 19 19.27 -9.80 -21.62
CA ILE A 19 18.48 -10.58 -22.57
C ILE A 19 17.94 -9.62 -23.62
N ASN A 20 18.32 -9.83 -24.89
CA ASN A 20 17.81 -9.04 -26.01
C ASN A 20 16.98 -9.96 -26.93
N ILE A 21 15.69 -9.66 -27.06
CA ILE A 21 14.75 -10.38 -27.93
C ILE A 21 14.19 -9.39 -28.94
N THR A 22 14.54 -9.56 -30.21
CA THR A 22 14.13 -8.65 -31.29
C THR A 22 13.54 -9.46 -32.44
N ASN A 23 12.40 -9.03 -32.99
CA ASN A 23 11.76 -9.68 -34.15
C ASN A 23 11.49 -11.17 -33.92
N ALA A 24 11.13 -11.54 -32.69
CA ALA A 24 10.95 -12.93 -32.29
C ALA A 24 9.49 -13.29 -32.05
N THR A 25 9.18 -14.58 -32.14
CA THR A 25 7.87 -15.13 -31.77
C THR A 25 8.06 -16.28 -30.78
N LEU A 26 7.59 -16.10 -29.55
CA LEU A 26 7.61 -17.09 -28.47
C LEU A 26 6.18 -17.55 -28.20
N THR A 27 5.85 -18.78 -28.61
CA THR A 27 4.48 -19.31 -28.55
C THR A 27 4.39 -20.62 -27.74
N ALA A 28 3.70 -20.52 -26.61
CA ALA A 28 3.36 -21.60 -25.70
C ALA A 28 1.84 -21.75 -25.62
N ASN A 29 1.20 -21.85 -26.79
CA ASN A 29 -0.25 -22.01 -26.88
C ASN A 29 -0.66 -23.47 -26.69
N GLY A 30 -1.89 -23.70 -26.25
CA GLY A 30 -2.45 -25.05 -26.11
C GLY A 30 -3.96 -25.05 -25.95
N HIS A 31 -4.50 -26.21 -25.55
CA HIS A 31 -5.88 -26.31 -25.07
C HIS A 31 -6.09 -25.37 -23.89
N ASP A 32 -5.22 -25.50 -22.89
CA ASP A 32 -4.91 -24.49 -21.88
C ASP A 32 -3.59 -23.83 -22.23
N GLY A 33 -3.44 -22.56 -21.87
CA GLY A 33 -2.22 -21.82 -22.14
C GLY A 33 -1.02 -22.37 -21.38
N GLY A 34 0.15 -22.21 -21.99
CA GLY A 34 1.42 -22.69 -21.44
C GLY A 34 2.06 -21.71 -20.46
N PHE A 35 3.39 -21.68 -20.46
CA PHE A 35 4.18 -20.83 -19.56
C PHE A 35 5.35 -20.21 -20.30
N VAL A 36 5.58 -18.92 -20.10
CA VAL A 36 6.79 -18.21 -20.59
C VAL A 36 7.37 -17.40 -19.44
N ARG A 37 8.66 -17.59 -19.15
CA ARG A 37 9.45 -16.75 -18.24
C ARG A 37 10.69 -16.22 -18.94
N ILE A 38 10.93 -14.93 -18.81
CA ILE A 38 12.08 -14.23 -19.36
C ILE A 38 12.69 -13.37 -18.24
N THR A 39 13.88 -13.74 -17.76
CA THR A 39 14.46 -13.10 -16.57
C THR A 39 15.95 -12.83 -16.69
N SER A 40 16.38 -11.59 -16.43
CA SER A 40 17.78 -11.25 -16.19
C SER A 40 18.01 -10.99 -14.69
N SER A 41 18.89 -11.77 -14.04
CA SER A 41 19.08 -11.71 -12.59
C SER A 41 19.94 -10.54 -12.13
N ASN A 42 20.67 -9.86 -13.02
CA ASN A 42 21.52 -8.72 -12.66
C ASN A 42 21.51 -7.56 -13.69
N ALA A 43 20.90 -7.73 -14.85
CA ALA A 43 20.94 -6.74 -15.93
C ALA A 43 19.56 -6.52 -16.58
N ASP A 44 19.52 -6.20 -17.87
CA ASP A 44 18.31 -5.75 -18.56
C ASP A 44 17.59 -6.90 -19.31
N VAL A 45 16.27 -6.80 -19.46
CA VAL A 45 15.48 -7.55 -20.44
C VAL A 45 14.93 -6.55 -21.44
N ASN A 46 15.37 -6.65 -22.69
CA ASN A 46 14.96 -5.77 -23.79
C ASN A 46 14.20 -6.59 -24.85
N ILE A 47 12.93 -6.26 -25.07
CA ILE A 47 12.06 -6.94 -26.02
C ILE A 47 11.52 -5.92 -27.01
N HIS A 48 11.78 -6.16 -28.30
CA HIS A 48 11.46 -5.24 -29.39
C HIS A 48 10.79 -5.96 -30.55
N SER A 49 9.73 -5.38 -31.12
CA SER A 49 9.04 -5.89 -32.32
C SER A 49 8.75 -7.39 -32.28
N SER A 50 8.28 -7.90 -31.14
CA SER A 50 8.15 -9.34 -30.88
C SER A 50 6.73 -9.75 -30.49
N LEU A 51 6.45 -11.05 -30.55
CA LEU A 51 5.21 -11.67 -30.08
C LEU A 51 5.52 -12.69 -28.98
N ILE A 52 4.91 -12.53 -27.81
CA ILE A 52 5.01 -13.47 -26.69
C ILE A 52 3.60 -13.94 -26.33
N GLN A 53 3.35 -15.24 -26.41
CA GLN A 53 1.98 -15.75 -26.37
C GLN A 53 1.86 -17.06 -25.60
N THR A 54 0.85 -17.12 -24.73
CA THR A 54 0.43 -18.33 -23.99
C THR A 54 -1.08 -18.54 -24.08
N ASN A 55 -1.65 -18.35 -25.27
CA ASN A 55 -3.10 -18.39 -25.45
C ASN A 55 -3.66 -19.81 -25.36
N ALA A 56 -4.93 -19.89 -24.94
CA ALA A 56 -5.68 -21.13 -24.86
C ALA A 56 -6.79 -21.18 -25.91
N SER A 57 -6.92 -22.31 -26.60
CA SER A 57 -7.96 -22.52 -27.61
C SER A 57 -9.32 -22.92 -27.02
N SER A 58 -9.35 -23.50 -25.81
CA SER A 58 -10.59 -24.01 -25.20
C SER A 58 -10.62 -23.89 -23.67
N GLY A 59 -9.48 -23.64 -23.03
CA GLY A 59 -9.35 -23.51 -21.58
C GLY A 59 -8.90 -22.12 -21.13
N ARG A 60 -8.13 -22.08 -20.04
CA ARG A 60 -7.62 -20.84 -19.43
C ARG A 60 -6.35 -20.38 -20.13
N GLY A 61 -6.17 -19.08 -20.32
CA GLY A 61 -4.89 -18.50 -20.75
C GLY A 61 -3.75 -18.91 -19.81
N GLY A 62 -2.52 -18.90 -20.32
CA GLY A 62 -1.33 -19.33 -19.60
C GLY A 62 -0.72 -18.25 -18.72
N THR A 63 0.57 -18.38 -18.43
CA THR A 63 1.30 -17.38 -17.63
C THR A 63 2.50 -16.84 -18.41
N ILE A 64 2.67 -15.52 -18.38
CA ILE A 64 3.86 -14.83 -18.91
C ILE A 64 4.49 -14.02 -17.78
N GLU A 65 5.79 -14.21 -17.57
CA GLU A 65 6.59 -13.48 -16.59
C GLU A 65 7.82 -12.86 -17.27
N ILE A 66 8.00 -11.56 -17.14
CA ILE A 66 9.10 -10.83 -17.77
C ILE A 66 9.70 -9.86 -16.76
N SER A 67 10.99 -10.03 -16.44
CA SER A 67 11.69 -9.08 -15.56
C SER A 67 13.21 -9.07 -15.76
N GLY A 68 13.79 -7.91 -16.04
CA GLY A 68 15.21 -7.66 -15.82
C GLY A 68 15.43 -6.94 -14.49
N PHE A 69 16.46 -7.34 -13.75
CA PHE A 69 16.82 -6.71 -12.46
C PHE A 69 17.03 -5.20 -12.60
N ASN A 70 17.69 -4.75 -13.67
CA ASN A 70 17.94 -3.33 -13.90
C ASN A 70 16.85 -2.69 -14.76
N LYS A 71 16.56 -3.23 -15.95
CA LYS A 71 15.44 -2.75 -16.79
C LYS A 71 14.61 -3.87 -17.38
N THR A 72 13.31 -3.61 -17.53
CA THR A 72 12.39 -4.36 -18.39
C THR A 72 11.86 -3.41 -19.46
N LEU A 73 12.38 -3.49 -20.69
CA LEU A 73 11.96 -2.66 -21.81
C LEU A 73 11.14 -3.50 -22.79
N ILE A 74 9.88 -3.11 -22.99
CA ILE A 74 8.94 -3.75 -23.92
C ILE A 74 8.51 -2.70 -24.94
N GLN A 75 8.92 -2.90 -26.19
CA GLN A 75 8.74 -1.94 -27.26
C GLN A 75 8.16 -2.62 -28.50
N ASP A 76 7.14 -2.02 -29.12
CA ASP A 76 6.47 -2.55 -30.32
C ASP A 76 6.15 -4.07 -30.19
N THR A 77 5.81 -4.52 -28.98
CA THR A 77 5.73 -5.95 -28.65
C THR A 77 4.31 -6.31 -28.23
N THR A 78 3.81 -7.42 -28.76
CA THR A 78 2.51 -7.98 -28.37
C THR A 78 2.71 -9.10 -27.36
N ILE A 79 2.11 -8.96 -26.18
CA ILE A 79 2.14 -9.95 -25.09
C ILE A 79 0.73 -10.42 -24.80
N GLN A 80 0.48 -11.72 -24.94
CA GLN A 80 -0.86 -12.27 -24.91
C GLN A 80 -0.96 -13.53 -24.06
N SER A 81 -1.93 -13.52 -23.14
CA SER A 81 -2.37 -14.69 -22.42
C SER A 81 -3.90 -14.77 -22.42
N MET A 82 -4.46 -14.83 -23.62
CA MET A 82 -5.90 -14.93 -23.82
C MET A 82 -6.38 -16.37 -23.57
N GLY A 83 -7.62 -16.51 -23.12
CA GLY A 83 -8.24 -17.83 -23.03
C GLY A 83 -9.69 -17.86 -23.47
N ALA A 84 -10.23 -19.07 -23.60
CA ALA A 84 -11.64 -19.27 -23.98
C ALA A 84 -12.56 -19.26 -22.75
N THR A 85 -12.10 -19.81 -21.63
CA THR A 85 -12.88 -19.85 -20.38
C THR A 85 -12.47 -18.78 -19.37
N GLN A 86 -11.20 -18.40 -19.37
CA GLN A 86 -10.64 -17.35 -18.52
C GLN A 86 -9.38 -16.79 -19.18
N GLY A 87 -9.14 -15.49 -19.02
CA GLY A 87 -7.82 -14.92 -19.26
C GLY A 87 -6.74 -15.57 -18.41
N GLY A 88 -5.49 -15.50 -18.88
CA GLY A 88 -4.34 -15.94 -18.13
C GLY A 88 -3.71 -14.82 -17.30
N ASN A 89 -2.48 -15.06 -16.86
CA ASN A 89 -1.73 -14.14 -16.01
C ASN A 89 -0.53 -13.56 -16.76
N ILE A 90 -0.29 -12.25 -16.61
CA ILE A 90 0.90 -11.58 -17.13
C ILE A 90 1.53 -10.76 -16.01
N TYR A 91 2.84 -10.92 -15.80
CA TYR A 91 3.64 -10.23 -14.79
C TYR A 91 4.82 -9.53 -15.45
N LEU A 92 4.85 -8.20 -15.37
CA LEU A 92 5.86 -7.37 -16.03
C LEU A 92 6.59 -6.53 -14.97
N GLY A 93 7.87 -6.82 -14.80
CA GLY A 93 8.76 -6.13 -13.87
C GLY A 93 8.75 -6.66 -12.43
N ASN A 94 7.72 -7.39 -12.00
CA ASN A 94 7.72 -8.20 -10.79
C ASN A 94 6.52 -9.18 -10.78
N ASN A 95 6.52 -10.13 -9.85
CA ASN A 95 5.32 -10.90 -9.45
C ASN A 95 5.15 -10.88 -7.93
N LEU A 96 4.62 -9.78 -7.39
CA LEU A 96 4.65 -9.42 -5.98
C LEU A 96 4.25 -10.53 -4.99
N ASN A 97 3.21 -11.30 -5.34
CA ASN A 97 2.68 -12.35 -4.47
C ASN A 97 3.58 -13.60 -4.41
N GLU A 98 4.31 -13.90 -5.48
CA GLU A 98 5.06 -15.14 -5.64
C GLU A 98 6.57 -14.92 -5.53
N GLN A 99 7.06 -13.72 -5.87
CA GLN A 99 8.46 -13.28 -5.83
C GLN A 99 9.43 -14.25 -6.51
N THR A 100 8.98 -14.87 -7.62
CA THR A 100 9.77 -15.85 -8.36
C THR A 100 10.57 -15.25 -9.52
N ILE A 101 10.40 -13.94 -9.79
CA ILE A 101 11.20 -13.18 -10.74
C ILE A 101 11.85 -11.96 -10.08
N PRO A 102 12.93 -11.38 -10.64
CA PRO A 102 13.53 -10.15 -10.11
C PRO A 102 12.52 -8.98 -10.06
N PHE A 103 12.77 -8.01 -9.17
CA PHE A 103 12.06 -6.73 -9.21
C PHE A 103 12.84 -5.72 -10.04
N SER A 104 12.27 -5.26 -11.16
CA SER A 104 12.91 -4.32 -12.07
C SER A 104 13.08 -2.93 -11.47
N LYS A 105 14.27 -2.32 -11.65
CA LYS A 105 14.47 -0.89 -11.34
C LYS A 105 13.76 0.05 -12.29
N TYR A 106 13.54 -0.35 -13.53
CA TYR A 106 12.81 0.43 -14.51
C TYR A 106 12.04 -0.49 -15.44
N THR A 107 10.74 -0.28 -15.57
CA THR A 107 9.88 -1.00 -16.51
C THR A 107 9.27 0.00 -17.49
N LEU A 108 9.50 -0.19 -18.78
CA LEU A 108 8.87 0.59 -19.85
C LEU A 108 8.05 -0.33 -20.72
N ILE A 109 6.81 0.06 -20.99
CA ILE A 109 5.98 -0.54 -22.03
C ILE A 109 5.49 0.58 -22.94
N ASP A 110 6.00 0.60 -24.17
CA ASP A 110 5.80 1.70 -25.10
C ASP A 110 4.38 1.75 -25.68
N PRO A 111 3.99 2.86 -26.35
CA PRO A 111 2.65 3.00 -26.91
C PRO A 111 2.31 2.02 -28.05
N ALA A 112 3.32 1.44 -28.70
CA ALA A 112 3.12 0.50 -29.80
C ALA A 112 2.91 -0.94 -29.32
N SER A 113 3.28 -1.23 -28.07
CA SER A 113 3.09 -2.54 -27.45
C SER A 113 1.61 -2.80 -27.11
N ILE A 114 1.25 -4.07 -26.92
CA ILE A 114 -0.09 -4.52 -26.52
C ILE A 114 0.04 -5.58 -25.44
N VAL A 115 -0.73 -5.46 -24.35
CA VAL A 115 -0.85 -6.51 -23.33
C VAL A 115 -2.31 -6.96 -23.24
N ASP A 116 -2.57 -8.25 -23.49
CA ASP A 116 -3.94 -8.77 -23.57
C ASP A 116 -4.10 -10.10 -22.82
N THR A 117 -5.05 -10.13 -21.88
CA THR A 117 -5.47 -11.34 -21.16
C THR A 117 -6.97 -11.59 -21.28
N THR A 118 -7.60 -11.14 -22.36
CA THR A 118 -9.05 -11.28 -22.54
C THR A 118 -9.51 -12.73 -22.63
N SER A 119 -10.79 -12.90 -22.28
CA SER A 119 -11.58 -14.07 -22.67
C SER A 119 -13.04 -13.69 -22.91
N ASP A 120 -13.79 -14.60 -23.52
CA ASP A 120 -15.22 -14.47 -23.75
C ASP A 120 -16.08 -14.59 -22.48
N ARG A 121 -15.48 -14.99 -21.35
CA ARG A 121 -16.20 -15.26 -20.09
C ARG A 121 -15.68 -14.42 -18.92
N GLN A 122 -14.47 -14.70 -18.45
CA GLN A 122 -13.85 -14.04 -17.30
C GLN A 122 -12.46 -13.52 -17.68
N GLY A 123 -12.21 -12.25 -17.40
CA GLY A 123 -10.94 -11.60 -17.65
C GLY A 123 -9.76 -12.26 -16.93
N GLY A 124 -8.56 -11.90 -17.36
CA GLY A 124 -7.30 -12.38 -16.78
C GLY A 124 -6.75 -11.46 -15.70
N PHE A 125 -5.49 -11.70 -15.37
CA PHE A 125 -4.74 -10.91 -14.40
C PHE A 125 -3.50 -10.32 -15.08
N VAL A 126 -3.29 -9.03 -14.89
CA VAL A 126 -2.04 -8.37 -15.29
C VAL A 126 -1.45 -7.67 -14.06
N GLU A 127 -0.16 -7.85 -13.82
CA GLU A 127 0.62 -7.05 -12.89
C GLU A 127 1.70 -6.31 -13.67
N THR A 128 1.79 -5.00 -13.46
CA THR A 128 2.86 -4.16 -13.97
C THR A 128 3.54 -3.44 -12.81
N SER A 129 4.85 -3.65 -12.68
CA SER A 129 5.64 -3.24 -11.52
C SER A 129 7.01 -2.71 -11.96
N GLY A 130 7.62 -1.87 -11.13
CA GLY A 130 9.02 -1.46 -11.24
C GLY A 130 9.35 -0.39 -10.19
N HIS A 131 10.62 -0.13 -9.89
CA HIS A 131 11.00 1.06 -9.13
C HIS A 131 10.77 2.36 -9.92
N ILE A 132 10.63 2.27 -11.24
CA ILE A 132 10.07 3.27 -12.16
C ILE A 132 9.21 2.50 -13.18
N LEU A 133 7.97 2.94 -13.47
CA LEU A 133 7.08 2.32 -14.48
C LEU A 133 6.61 3.38 -15.46
N ASP A 134 7.10 3.31 -16.69
CA ASP A 134 6.57 4.08 -17.82
C ASP A 134 5.60 3.20 -18.60
N LEU A 135 4.31 3.42 -18.37
CA LEU A 135 3.25 2.63 -19.00
C LEU A 135 2.48 3.46 -20.01
N LEU A 136 2.83 3.30 -21.29
CA LEU A 136 2.27 4.08 -22.39
C LEU A 136 1.37 3.25 -23.31
N THR A 137 1.24 1.96 -23.03
CA THR A 137 0.51 0.95 -23.81
C THR A 137 -0.98 0.83 -23.40
N SER A 138 -1.76 0.16 -24.25
CA SER A 138 -3.08 -0.37 -23.90
C SER A 138 -2.95 -1.74 -23.22
N ILE A 139 -3.52 -1.87 -22.01
CA ILE A 139 -3.65 -3.15 -21.29
C ILE A 139 -5.12 -3.56 -21.27
N ASN A 140 -5.43 -4.73 -21.81
CA ASN A 140 -6.77 -5.29 -21.84
C ASN A 140 -6.85 -6.56 -20.98
N VAL A 141 -7.56 -6.47 -19.85
CA VAL A 141 -7.75 -7.61 -18.94
C VAL A 141 -9.08 -8.33 -19.11
N GLY A 142 -9.96 -7.85 -20.01
CA GLY A 142 -11.28 -8.43 -20.21
C GLY A 142 -12.26 -8.23 -19.04
N ARG A 143 -13.49 -8.74 -19.20
CA ARG A 143 -14.58 -8.50 -18.25
C ARG A 143 -14.34 -9.23 -16.93
N GLY A 144 -14.26 -8.50 -15.81
CA GLY A 144 -13.99 -9.06 -14.49
C GLY A 144 -12.53 -9.48 -14.28
N GLY A 145 -11.64 -9.12 -15.22
CA GLY A 145 -10.20 -9.24 -15.02
C GLY A 145 -9.68 -8.13 -14.10
N ILE A 146 -8.47 -8.34 -13.59
CA ILE A 146 -7.81 -7.42 -12.67
C ILE A 146 -6.50 -6.97 -13.30
N TRP A 147 -6.26 -5.68 -13.25
CA TRP A 147 -4.94 -5.13 -13.52
C TRP A 147 -4.42 -4.50 -12.24
N LEU A 148 -3.34 -5.07 -11.72
CA LEU A 148 -2.59 -4.56 -10.58
C LEU A 148 -1.45 -3.68 -11.07
N ILE A 149 -1.38 -2.46 -10.51
CA ILE A 149 -0.26 -1.54 -10.69
C ILE A 149 0.40 -1.44 -9.31
N ASP A 150 1.64 -1.92 -9.18
CA ASP A 150 2.36 -1.98 -7.90
C ASP A 150 3.41 -0.85 -7.81
N PRO A 151 3.17 0.25 -7.04
CA PRO A 151 3.98 1.45 -7.13
C PRO A 151 4.83 1.79 -5.88
N TYR A 152 5.94 2.43 -6.18
CA TYR A 152 6.98 3.17 -5.44
C TYR A 152 6.84 3.60 -3.98
N ASP A 153 8.01 3.86 -3.40
CA ASP A 153 8.15 4.54 -2.12
C ASP A 153 7.94 6.07 -2.25
N VAL A 154 7.35 6.67 -1.23
CA VAL A 154 7.21 8.13 -1.10
C VAL A 154 7.96 8.60 0.13
N THR A 155 8.85 9.57 -0.03
CA THR A 155 9.50 10.24 1.10
C THR A 155 9.03 11.70 1.18
N ILE A 156 8.40 12.10 2.28
CA ILE A 156 8.12 13.51 2.58
C ILE A 156 9.33 14.09 3.32
N ALA A 157 10.01 15.05 2.71
CA ALA A 157 11.26 15.63 3.20
C ALA A 157 11.25 17.16 3.23
N SER A 158 12.24 17.75 3.90
CA SER A 158 12.39 19.21 4.04
C SER A 158 13.09 19.84 2.84
N SER A 159 13.82 19.04 2.06
CA SER A 159 14.53 19.41 0.84
C SER A 159 14.64 18.21 -0.10
N GLY A 160 15.02 18.45 -1.34
CA GLY A 160 15.16 17.44 -2.38
C GLY A 160 14.47 17.85 -3.68
N ALA A 161 14.81 17.18 -4.78
CA ALA A 161 14.12 17.36 -6.04
C ALA A 161 12.73 16.73 -5.93
N SER A 162 11.70 17.56 -5.73
CA SER A 162 10.31 17.16 -5.98
C SER A 162 10.18 16.92 -7.48
N GLY A 163 10.40 15.69 -7.91
CA GLY A 163 10.50 15.30 -9.33
C GLY A 163 9.21 15.55 -10.14
N THR A 164 8.12 15.92 -9.48
CA THR A 164 6.82 16.25 -10.08
C THR A 164 6.17 17.42 -9.34
N GLY A 165 5.28 18.14 -10.02
CA GLY A 165 4.44 19.15 -9.39
C GLY A 165 3.50 18.50 -8.38
N TYR A 166 3.40 19.07 -7.18
CA TYR A 166 2.54 18.56 -6.11
C TYR A 166 1.08 18.98 -6.32
N SER A 167 0.17 18.01 -6.23
CA SER A 167 -1.28 18.18 -6.20
C SER A 167 -1.87 17.73 -4.86
N THR A 168 -3.11 18.13 -4.58
CA THR A 168 -3.80 17.82 -3.32
C THR A 168 -4.06 16.32 -3.14
N SER A 169 -4.19 15.57 -4.23
CA SER A 169 -4.06 14.10 -4.22
C SER A 169 -2.83 13.72 -5.03
N PHE A 170 -1.96 12.90 -4.46
CA PHE A 170 -0.70 12.50 -5.07
C PHE A 170 -0.54 10.98 -5.05
N THR A 171 -0.41 10.42 -6.26
CA THR A 171 -0.03 9.03 -6.51
C THR A 171 1.21 9.07 -7.41
N PRO A 172 2.39 8.65 -6.92
CA PRO A 172 3.62 8.69 -7.69
C PRO A 172 3.61 7.67 -8.83
N SER A 173 4.37 7.99 -9.88
CA SER A 173 4.76 7.04 -10.94
C SER A 173 6.25 6.64 -10.86
N THR A 174 6.97 7.12 -9.84
CA THR A 174 8.36 6.77 -9.48
C THR A 174 8.59 6.98 -7.99
N THR A 175 9.65 6.37 -7.41
CA THR A 175 10.05 6.73 -6.03
C THR A 175 10.27 8.23 -5.94
N THR A 176 9.47 8.90 -5.13
CA THR A 176 9.35 10.36 -5.15
C THR A 176 9.62 10.94 -3.77
N THR A 177 10.41 12.00 -3.76
CA THR A 177 10.50 12.90 -2.60
C THR A 177 9.50 14.04 -2.76
N LEU A 178 8.53 14.16 -1.84
CA LEU A 178 7.64 15.31 -1.74
C LEU A 178 8.19 16.32 -0.74
N LEU A 179 8.12 17.60 -1.07
CA LEU A 179 8.47 18.64 -0.10
C LEU A 179 7.32 18.84 0.89
N ALA A 180 7.62 18.74 2.18
CA ALA A 180 6.65 18.99 3.25
C ALA A 180 6.02 20.39 3.13
N SER A 181 6.76 21.38 2.65
CA SER A 181 6.27 22.75 2.44
C SER A 181 5.12 22.83 1.43
N SER A 182 5.11 21.98 0.39
CA SER A 182 4.04 21.92 -0.60
C SER A 182 2.74 21.37 0.00
N ILE A 183 2.87 20.32 0.82
CA ILE A 183 1.76 19.72 1.58
C ILE A 183 1.19 20.75 2.55
N VAL A 184 2.06 21.40 3.33
CA VAL A 184 1.69 22.46 4.28
C VAL A 184 0.94 23.60 3.59
N SER A 185 1.37 24.02 2.39
CA SER A 185 0.69 25.08 1.64
C SER A 185 -0.76 24.71 1.27
N SER A 186 -1.01 23.45 0.89
CA SER A 186 -2.36 22.97 0.59
C SER A 186 -3.22 22.87 1.84
N LEU A 187 -2.68 22.31 2.92
CA LEU A 187 -3.39 22.22 4.20
C LEU A 187 -3.71 23.62 4.76
N ASN A 188 -2.79 24.57 4.64
CA ASN A 188 -2.99 25.97 5.05
C ASN A 188 -4.04 26.72 4.22
N SER A 189 -4.33 26.21 3.02
CA SER A 189 -5.46 26.69 2.20
C SER A 189 -6.80 26.06 2.62
N GLY A 190 -6.80 25.17 3.63
CA GLY A 190 -7.96 24.39 4.05
C GLY A 190 -8.25 23.19 3.15
N THR A 191 -7.34 22.84 2.25
CA THR A 191 -7.53 21.73 1.33
C THR A 191 -7.03 20.43 1.94
N SER A 192 -7.85 19.38 1.86
CA SER A 192 -7.44 18.03 2.29
C SER A 192 -6.43 17.44 1.31
N VAL A 193 -5.47 16.70 1.85
CA VAL A 193 -4.36 16.10 1.13
C VAL A 193 -4.45 14.58 1.21
N SER A 194 -4.26 13.89 0.09
CA SER A 194 -4.11 12.44 0.05
C SER A 194 -2.80 12.07 -0.64
N ILE A 195 -1.98 11.23 -0.03
CA ILE A 195 -0.71 10.75 -0.56
C ILE A 195 -0.70 9.23 -0.44
N THR A 196 -0.39 8.55 -1.53
CA THR A 196 -0.36 7.09 -1.55
C THR A 196 0.88 6.56 -2.23
N THR A 197 1.42 5.42 -1.81
CA THR A 197 2.32 4.60 -2.66
C THR A 197 1.55 3.85 -3.74
N GLY A 198 0.21 3.95 -3.72
CA GLY A 198 -0.77 3.31 -4.60
C GLY A 198 -1.26 1.94 -4.13
N SER A 199 -0.78 1.46 -2.99
CA SER A 199 -1.39 0.36 -2.23
C SER A 199 -1.18 0.54 -0.73
N ASN A 200 -2.07 -0.02 0.09
CA ASN A 200 -1.88 -0.13 1.55
C ASN A 200 -1.16 -1.42 1.96
N SER A 201 -0.70 -2.23 1.01
CA SER A 201 -0.02 -3.50 1.26
C SER A 201 1.40 -3.57 0.71
N SER A 202 1.85 -2.56 -0.04
CA SER A 202 3.15 -2.52 -0.69
C SER A 202 3.81 -1.14 -0.57
N ASN A 203 5.14 -1.13 -0.58
CA ASN A 203 6.00 0.06 -0.54
C ASN A 203 5.92 0.90 0.75
N THR A 204 6.87 1.80 0.89
CA THR A 204 7.03 2.63 2.09
C THR A 204 6.67 4.09 1.83
N LEU A 205 5.79 4.64 2.66
CA LEU A 205 5.55 6.07 2.77
C LEU A 205 6.22 6.59 4.04
N THR A 206 7.29 7.37 3.90
CA THR A 206 8.06 7.91 5.02
C THR A 206 7.85 9.42 5.16
N VAL A 207 7.53 9.89 6.37
CA VAL A 207 7.47 11.32 6.75
C VAL A 207 8.72 11.69 7.53
N ASN A 208 9.74 12.23 6.85
CA ASN A 208 11.02 12.64 7.44
C ASN A 208 11.11 14.15 7.73
N ALA A 209 10.08 14.92 7.38
CA ALA A 209 10.02 16.35 7.68
C ALA A 209 8.66 16.74 8.25
N ALA A 210 8.68 17.74 9.13
CA ALA A 210 7.49 18.15 9.86
C ALA A 210 6.43 18.72 8.91
N ILE A 211 5.17 18.31 9.12
CA ILE A 211 4.00 18.85 8.42
C ILE A 211 3.22 19.69 9.43
N ALA A 212 3.37 21.01 9.34
CA ALA A 212 2.76 21.95 10.29
C ALA A 212 1.69 22.82 9.61
N LYS A 213 0.41 22.50 9.81
CA LYS A 213 -0.72 23.30 9.33
C LYS A 213 -0.99 24.47 10.28
N THR A 214 -0.70 25.69 9.84
CA THR A 214 -0.75 26.92 10.65
C THR A 214 -1.86 27.90 10.29
N SER A 215 -2.63 27.65 9.22
CA SER A 215 -3.77 28.50 8.81
C SER A 215 -4.84 27.68 8.07
N GLY A 216 -5.91 28.33 7.60
CA GLY A 216 -6.97 27.71 6.79
C GLY A 216 -8.04 26.97 7.61
N GLY A 217 -9.09 26.48 6.94
CA GLY A 217 -10.18 25.72 7.57
C GLY A 217 -9.77 24.31 8.01
N ASN A 218 -10.74 23.50 8.42
CA ASN A 218 -10.51 22.07 8.72
C ASN A 218 -9.96 21.36 7.47
N ALA A 219 -8.99 20.47 7.65
CA ALA A 219 -8.43 19.67 6.57
C ALA A 219 -8.15 18.24 7.03
N THR A 220 -7.96 17.33 6.08
CA THR A 220 -7.56 15.95 6.35
C THR A 220 -6.28 15.64 5.59
N LEU A 221 -5.30 15.01 6.25
CA LEU A 221 -4.15 14.38 5.61
C LEU A 221 -4.36 12.87 5.62
N THR A 222 -4.42 12.27 4.45
CA THR A 222 -4.52 10.81 4.26
C THR A 222 -3.20 10.30 3.69
N LEU A 223 -2.60 9.33 4.38
CA LEU A 223 -1.38 8.63 3.95
C LEU A 223 -1.72 7.16 3.77
N THR A 224 -1.41 6.62 2.58
CA THR A 224 -1.66 5.22 2.25
C THR A 224 -0.38 4.55 1.76
N GLY A 225 0.06 3.46 2.39
CA GLY A 225 1.29 2.75 2.01
C GLY A 225 1.40 1.39 2.66
N GLY A 226 2.14 0.44 2.08
CA GLY A 226 2.41 -0.86 2.72
C GLY A 226 3.03 -0.71 4.10
N THR A 227 4.05 0.14 4.20
CA THR A 227 4.59 0.63 5.47
C THR A 227 4.42 2.15 5.51
N ILE A 228 3.97 2.69 6.64
CA ILE A 228 3.93 4.13 6.87
C ILE A 228 4.81 4.47 8.07
N ASP A 229 5.88 5.22 7.84
CA ASP A 229 6.83 5.65 8.88
C ASP A 229 6.68 7.16 9.15
N ILE A 230 6.25 7.55 10.35
CA ILE A 230 6.14 8.96 10.76
C ILE A 230 7.33 9.33 11.65
N ASN A 231 8.43 9.75 11.00
CA ASN A 231 9.69 10.11 11.67
C ASN A 231 9.77 11.59 12.08
N ALA A 232 8.82 12.42 11.64
CA ALA A 232 8.75 13.84 11.95
C ALA A 232 7.33 14.27 12.35
N ALA A 233 7.24 15.31 13.17
CA ALA A 233 5.98 15.72 13.77
C ALA A 233 4.95 16.18 12.73
N ILE A 234 3.70 15.77 12.91
CA ILE A 234 2.55 16.28 12.15
C ILE A 234 1.69 17.09 13.11
N SER A 235 1.52 18.38 12.82
CA SER A 235 0.84 19.30 13.74
C SER A 235 -0.09 20.26 13.03
N SER A 236 -1.04 20.80 13.80
CA SER A 236 -1.81 21.95 13.43
C SER A 236 -1.94 22.94 14.59
N THR A 237 -1.96 24.23 14.25
CA THR A 237 -2.27 25.33 15.17
C THR A 237 -3.50 26.14 14.73
N SER A 238 -4.17 25.72 13.66
CA SER A 238 -5.33 26.42 13.09
C SER A 238 -6.35 25.42 12.56
N ASN A 239 -7.52 25.40 13.20
CA ASN A 239 -8.61 24.45 12.94
C ASN A 239 -8.17 22.97 13.03
N ALA A 240 -9.09 22.04 12.82
CA ALA A 240 -8.79 20.62 12.93
C ALA A 240 -7.96 20.12 11.73
N LEU A 241 -6.93 19.31 12.00
CA LEU A 241 -6.25 18.49 10.99
C LEU A 241 -6.54 17.02 11.29
N ASN A 242 -7.45 16.38 10.54
CA ASN A 242 -7.59 14.94 10.64
C ASN A 242 -6.39 14.25 10.01
N LEU A 243 -5.91 13.16 10.60
CA LEU A 243 -4.86 12.32 10.06
C LEU A 243 -5.40 10.91 9.87
N THR A 244 -5.38 10.41 8.64
CA THR A 244 -5.75 9.03 8.30
C THR A 244 -4.52 8.30 7.80
N LEU A 245 -4.15 7.21 8.47
CA LEU A 245 -3.05 6.32 8.12
C LEU A 245 -3.65 4.97 7.71
N ASP A 246 -3.47 4.58 6.45
CA ASP A 246 -3.97 3.32 5.91
C ASP A 246 -2.81 2.51 5.35
N GLY A 247 -2.32 1.55 6.12
CA GLY A 247 -1.18 0.75 5.71
C GLY A 247 -1.14 -0.66 6.25
N GLY A 248 -0.19 -1.45 5.80
CA GLY A 248 0.05 -2.79 6.30
C GLY A 248 0.61 -2.70 7.71
N SER A 249 1.72 -1.98 7.83
CA SER A 249 2.36 -1.55 9.07
C SER A 249 2.37 -0.03 9.15
N VAL A 250 2.15 0.51 10.36
CA VAL A 250 2.23 1.93 10.66
C VAL A 250 3.15 2.12 11.86
N ASP A 251 4.21 2.89 11.70
CA ASP A 251 5.15 3.23 12.77
C ASP A 251 5.17 4.75 13.01
N ILE A 252 4.66 5.18 14.16
CA ILE A 252 4.59 6.58 14.55
C ILE A 252 5.72 6.87 15.54
N GLY A 253 6.84 7.37 15.01
CA GLY A 253 8.03 7.76 15.76
C GLY A 253 8.03 9.20 16.28
N ALA A 254 7.11 10.05 15.82
CA ALA A 254 7.06 11.48 16.17
C ALA A 254 5.68 11.92 16.68
N SER A 255 5.66 13.01 17.47
CA SER A 255 4.45 13.53 18.09
C SER A 255 3.41 14.04 17.07
N LEU A 256 2.14 13.86 17.42
CA LEU A 256 0.97 14.28 16.66
C LEU A 256 0.15 15.30 17.46
N THR A 257 -0.03 16.51 16.91
CA THR A 257 -0.82 17.57 17.56
C THR A 257 -1.85 18.10 16.57
N LEU A 258 -3.03 17.50 16.55
CA LEU A 258 -3.99 17.63 15.44
C LEU A 258 -5.04 18.75 15.63
N ASN A 259 -4.92 19.53 16.70
CA ASN A 259 -5.79 20.68 17.02
C ASN A 259 -7.30 20.40 16.90
N GLY A 260 -7.74 19.27 17.48
CA GLY A 260 -9.12 18.80 17.43
C GLY A 260 -9.46 17.90 16.25
N GLY A 261 -8.52 17.68 15.33
CA GLY A 261 -8.63 16.66 14.31
C GLY A 261 -8.40 15.25 14.86
N ASN A 262 -9.07 14.29 14.24
CA ASN A 262 -9.01 12.88 14.63
C ASN A 262 -7.79 12.17 14.03
N LEU A 263 -7.27 11.18 14.76
CA LEU A 263 -6.30 10.21 14.26
C LEU A 263 -7.02 8.90 13.94
N SER A 264 -6.99 8.48 12.68
CA SER A 264 -7.51 7.18 12.23
C SER A 264 -6.37 6.32 11.72
N ILE A 265 -6.25 5.10 12.23
CA ILE A 265 -5.21 4.14 11.86
C ILE A 265 -5.88 2.85 11.41
N THR A 266 -5.70 2.49 10.14
CA THR A 266 -6.07 1.20 9.58
C THR A 266 -4.79 0.42 9.33
N ASN A 267 -4.55 -0.63 10.10
CA ASN A 267 -3.40 -1.51 9.94
C ASN A 267 -3.81 -2.99 9.87
N SER A 268 -3.14 -3.75 9.00
CA SER A 268 -3.38 -5.18 8.82
C SER A 268 -2.33 -6.07 9.51
N SER A 269 -1.18 -5.50 9.87
CA SER A 269 -0.05 -6.14 10.57
C SER A 269 0.29 -5.38 11.86
N ASP A 270 1.34 -5.79 12.57
CA ASP A 270 1.80 -5.10 13.77
C ASP A 270 2.22 -3.65 13.45
N SER A 271 1.86 -2.72 14.32
CA SER A 271 2.04 -1.28 14.15
C SER A 271 2.29 -0.62 15.50
N TYR A 272 3.03 0.48 15.51
CA TYR A 272 3.57 1.06 16.74
C TYR A 272 3.30 2.56 16.81
N ILE A 273 2.88 3.02 17.99
CA ILE A 273 3.12 4.39 18.44
C ILE A 273 4.31 4.30 19.39
N GLN A 274 5.46 4.80 18.95
CA GLN A 274 6.73 4.63 19.66
C GLN A 274 6.78 5.44 20.94
N SER A 275 7.75 5.09 21.80
CA SER A 275 8.03 5.87 23.01
C SER A 275 8.42 7.30 22.65
N GLY A 276 7.64 8.27 23.14
CA GLY A 276 7.84 9.71 22.88
C GLY A 276 6.98 10.30 21.75
N ALA A 277 6.26 9.47 20.99
CA ALA A 277 5.33 9.92 19.95
C ALA A 277 3.95 10.28 20.56
N ILE A 278 3.87 11.42 21.24
CA ILE A 278 2.65 11.83 21.94
C ILE A 278 1.58 12.29 20.94
N PHE A 279 0.39 11.68 21.01
CA PHE A 279 -0.82 12.21 20.39
C PHE A 279 -1.57 13.13 21.38
N SER A 280 -1.92 14.33 20.91
CA SER A 280 -2.45 15.44 21.69
C SER A 280 -3.55 16.21 20.95
N GLY A 281 -4.38 16.94 21.71
CA GLY A 281 -5.49 17.75 21.21
C GLY A 281 -6.87 17.19 21.57
N SER A 282 -7.94 17.82 21.11
CA SER A 282 -9.31 17.39 21.46
C SER A 282 -9.90 16.30 20.56
N GLY A 283 -9.14 15.83 19.57
CA GLY A 283 -9.59 14.81 18.62
C GLY A 283 -9.59 13.39 19.21
N SER A 284 -10.26 12.49 18.50
CA SER A 284 -10.36 11.07 18.84
C SER A 284 -9.25 10.23 18.20
N LEU A 285 -8.98 9.07 18.80
CA LEU A 285 -8.22 7.97 18.18
C LEU A 285 -9.21 6.93 17.65
N THR A 286 -9.08 6.53 16.39
CA THR A 286 -9.84 5.41 15.81
C THR A 286 -8.86 4.36 15.29
N LYS A 287 -8.96 3.14 15.82
CA LYS A 287 -8.25 1.96 15.31
C LYS A 287 -9.18 1.13 14.44
N LEU A 288 -8.71 0.80 13.25
CA LEU A 288 -9.34 -0.04 12.23
C LEU A 288 -8.34 -1.10 11.74
N GLY A 289 -8.83 -2.03 10.92
CA GLY A 289 -8.00 -3.10 10.36
C GLY A 289 -7.72 -4.23 11.35
N SER A 290 -7.27 -5.37 10.82
CA SER A 290 -7.10 -6.62 11.57
C SER A 290 -5.83 -6.68 12.42
N GLY A 291 -4.86 -5.80 12.18
CA GLY A 291 -3.55 -5.83 12.84
C GLY A 291 -3.58 -5.34 14.29
N THR A 292 -2.42 -5.46 14.96
CA THR A 292 -2.22 -4.98 16.32
C THR A 292 -1.60 -3.59 16.32
N LEU A 293 -2.17 -2.66 17.08
CA LEU A 293 -1.56 -1.35 17.37
C LEU A 293 -0.98 -1.35 18.78
N TYR A 294 0.35 -1.29 18.89
CA TYR A 294 1.06 -1.15 20.15
C TYR A 294 1.27 0.32 20.46
N ILE A 295 0.63 0.81 21.51
CA ILE A 295 0.91 2.14 22.07
C ILE A 295 1.98 1.97 23.15
N SER A 296 3.23 2.15 22.75
CA SER A 296 4.43 1.76 23.52
C SER A 296 4.77 2.71 24.66
N HIS A 297 3.83 3.57 25.07
CA HIS A 297 3.95 4.53 26.16
C HIS A 297 2.57 4.89 26.73
N ALA A 298 2.56 5.48 27.92
CA ALA A 298 1.36 5.97 28.60
C ALA A 298 1.46 7.48 28.86
N SER A 299 1.58 8.26 27.78
CA SER A 299 1.75 9.73 27.87
C SER A 299 0.95 10.51 26.83
N ASN A 300 -0.03 9.88 26.18
CA ASN A 300 -0.95 10.60 25.30
C ASN A 300 -1.79 11.60 26.11
N THR A 301 -2.09 12.74 25.50
CA THR A 301 -2.81 13.85 26.13
C THR A 301 -4.03 14.28 25.33
N TYR A 302 -4.41 13.53 24.29
CA TYR A 302 -5.64 13.80 23.58
C TYR A 302 -6.86 13.59 24.51
N THR A 303 -7.91 14.39 24.33
CA THR A 303 -9.10 14.34 25.20
C THR A 303 -10.33 13.76 24.52
N GLY A 304 -10.26 13.47 23.22
CA GLY A 304 -11.33 12.76 22.53
C GLY A 304 -11.37 11.27 22.87
N LYS A 305 -12.42 10.59 22.41
CA LYS A 305 -12.63 9.16 22.65
C LYS A 305 -11.60 8.28 21.93
N SER A 306 -11.42 7.07 22.43
CA SER A 306 -10.69 6.00 21.74
C SER A 306 -11.68 4.98 21.19
N TYR A 307 -11.81 4.90 19.87
CA TYR A 307 -12.60 3.88 19.18
C TYR A 307 -11.68 2.72 18.74
N ILE A 308 -12.00 1.51 19.18
CA ILE A 308 -11.31 0.29 18.80
C ILE A 308 -12.27 -0.52 17.95
N ASN A 309 -12.24 -0.28 16.63
CA ASN A 309 -13.24 -0.80 15.69
C ASN A 309 -12.78 -2.03 14.90
N GLY A 310 -11.57 -2.54 15.19
CA GLY A 310 -11.04 -3.77 14.61
C GLY A 310 -9.63 -4.12 15.12
N GLY A 311 -9.30 -5.41 15.07
CA GLY A 311 -7.98 -5.92 15.47
C GLY A 311 -7.72 -5.79 16.96
N THR A 312 -6.47 -5.50 17.32
CA THR A 312 -6.02 -5.41 18.71
C THR A 312 -5.37 -4.06 18.99
N VAL A 313 -5.61 -3.49 20.16
CA VAL A 313 -4.83 -2.37 20.72
C VAL A 313 -4.15 -2.84 21.99
N SER A 314 -2.82 -2.71 22.03
CA SER A 314 -2.00 -3.04 23.19
C SER A 314 -1.52 -1.75 23.86
N ILE A 315 -1.88 -1.55 25.13
CA ILE A 315 -1.57 -0.34 25.90
C ILE A 315 -0.57 -0.62 27.03
N THR A 316 0.21 0.38 27.43
CA THR A 316 1.16 0.28 28.54
C THR A 316 0.67 0.94 29.83
N GLY A 317 -0.40 1.74 29.75
CA GLY A 317 -1.11 2.34 30.88
C GLY A 317 -2.35 3.09 30.40
N GLU A 318 -3.18 3.63 31.30
CA GLU A 318 -4.43 4.28 30.89
C GLU A 318 -4.20 5.49 29.97
N ASN A 319 -3.11 6.24 30.19
CA ASN A 319 -2.74 7.39 29.36
C ASN A 319 -2.21 7.00 27.98
N SER A 320 -2.12 5.71 27.65
CA SER A 320 -2.00 5.30 26.24
C SER A 320 -3.25 5.71 25.46
N LEU A 321 -4.42 5.75 26.12
CA LEU A 321 -5.73 6.08 25.55
C LEU A 321 -6.15 7.55 25.83
N GLY A 322 -5.17 8.45 25.91
CA GLY A 322 -5.39 9.89 26.07
C GLY A 322 -5.41 10.36 27.52
N ALA A 323 -5.70 11.65 27.72
CA ALA A 323 -5.78 12.26 29.04
C ALA A 323 -6.91 11.65 29.87
N THR A 324 -6.69 11.49 31.18
CA THR A 324 -7.73 11.03 32.11
C THR A 324 -8.87 12.05 32.16
N PRO A 325 -10.13 11.64 31.94
CA PRO A 325 -11.26 12.56 32.03
C PRO A 325 -11.38 13.19 33.42
N GLY A 326 -11.68 14.50 33.47
CA GLY A 326 -11.84 15.25 34.72
C GLY A 326 -13.10 14.89 35.51
N SER A 327 -14.08 14.26 34.85
CA SER A 327 -15.31 13.69 35.40
C SER A 327 -15.64 12.40 34.65
N VAL A 328 -16.59 11.61 35.16
CA VAL A 328 -17.02 10.37 34.50
C VAL A 328 -17.47 10.64 33.06
N ASP A 329 -16.76 10.01 32.13
CA ASP A 329 -17.09 9.91 30.71
C ASP A 329 -17.41 8.44 30.41
N ALA A 330 -18.69 8.13 30.23
CA ALA A 330 -19.20 6.75 30.21
C ALA A 330 -18.68 5.92 29.03
N ASP A 331 -18.28 6.57 27.94
CA ASP A 331 -17.85 5.96 26.69
C ASP A 331 -16.55 6.59 26.17
N SER A 332 -15.64 6.90 27.10
CA SER A 332 -14.29 7.40 26.78
C SER A 332 -13.48 6.41 25.91
N ILE A 333 -13.71 5.12 26.12
CA ILE A 333 -13.22 4.03 25.26
C ILE A 333 -14.44 3.29 24.71
N GLU A 334 -14.47 3.03 23.40
CA GLU A 334 -15.48 2.20 22.76
C GLU A 334 -14.81 1.05 22.01
N ILE A 335 -15.20 -0.19 22.31
CA ILE A 335 -14.67 -1.40 21.68
C ILE A 335 -15.77 -2.05 20.85
N ASN A 336 -15.50 -2.30 19.57
CA ASN A 336 -16.48 -2.75 18.59
C ASN A 336 -15.96 -3.92 17.75
N ASN A 337 -16.85 -4.59 17.03
CA ASN A 337 -16.55 -5.48 15.90
C ASN A 337 -15.54 -6.60 16.22
N GLY A 338 -15.65 -7.22 17.39
CA GLY A 338 -14.74 -8.31 17.77
C GLY A 338 -13.35 -7.86 18.22
N ALA A 339 -13.13 -6.56 18.42
CA ALA A 339 -11.80 -6.04 18.72
C ALA A 339 -11.35 -6.34 20.16
N THR A 340 -10.04 -6.29 20.35
CA THR A 340 -9.37 -6.59 21.62
C THR A 340 -8.62 -5.38 22.16
N LEU A 341 -8.81 -5.09 23.45
CA LEU A 341 -7.93 -4.21 24.23
C LEU A 341 -7.07 -5.07 25.16
N THR A 342 -5.75 -4.89 25.11
CA THR A 342 -4.81 -5.71 25.89
C THR A 342 -3.71 -4.88 26.54
N HIS A 343 -3.04 -5.49 27.53
CA HIS A 343 -1.80 -5.03 28.12
C HIS A 343 -0.70 -6.07 27.90
N PRO A 344 0.51 -5.71 27.43
CA PRO A 344 1.52 -6.69 27.02
C PRO A 344 2.21 -7.41 28.20
N THR A 345 1.89 -7.07 29.45
CA THR A 345 2.47 -7.73 30.63
C THR A 345 1.38 -8.37 31.50
N SER A 346 1.78 -9.23 32.43
CA SER A 346 0.89 -9.87 33.40
C SER A 346 0.56 -8.97 34.60
N VAL A 347 1.15 -7.76 34.66
CA VAL A 347 0.88 -6.75 35.68
C VAL A 347 -0.48 -6.10 35.42
N ASP A 348 -1.20 -5.78 36.49
CA ASP A 348 -2.47 -5.09 36.37
C ASP A 348 -2.26 -3.61 35.98
N ILE A 349 -3.05 -3.12 35.02
CA ILE A 349 -3.21 -1.68 34.79
C ILE A 349 -4.41 -1.19 35.61
N THR A 350 -4.27 -0.01 36.23
CA THR A 350 -5.42 0.74 36.76
C THR A 350 -5.99 1.66 35.68
N ILE A 351 -7.30 1.59 35.47
CA ILE A 351 -8.08 2.54 34.69
C ILE A 351 -8.81 3.46 35.66
N SER A 352 -8.73 4.78 35.45
CA SER A 352 -9.45 5.75 36.27
C SER A 352 -10.96 5.48 36.29
N ALA A 353 -11.60 5.68 37.45
CA ALA A 353 -13.05 5.60 37.60
C ALA A 353 -13.81 6.61 36.71
N ASN A 354 -13.12 7.65 36.23
CA ASN A 354 -13.71 8.61 35.29
C ASN A 354 -13.66 8.15 33.82
N ARG A 355 -12.92 7.08 33.50
CA ARG A 355 -12.77 6.56 32.15
C ARG A 355 -13.67 5.35 31.94
N GLY A 356 -14.87 5.59 31.41
CA GLY A 356 -15.82 4.55 31.04
C GLY A 356 -15.39 3.80 29.78
N ILE A 357 -15.81 2.53 29.73
CA ILE A 357 -15.61 1.63 28.59
C ILE A 357 -16.97 1.17 28.11
N LEU A 358 -17.31 1.52 26.87
CA LEU A 358 -18.48 1.03 26.16
C LEU A 358 -18.08 -0.19 25.31
N LEU A 359 -18.79 -1.31 25.51
CA LEU A 359 -18.70 -2.49 24.66
C LEU A 359 -19.86 -2.43 23.65
N GLY A 360 -19.54 -2.27 22.38
CA GLY A 360 -20.52 -2.18 21.30
C GLY A 360 -20.89 -3.55 20.72
N SER A 361 -21.14 -3.61 19.41
CA SER A 361 -21.62 -4.84 18.75
C SER A 361 -20.51 -5.89 18.55
N GLY A 362 -20.86 -7.16 18.76
CA GLY A 362 -19.96 -8.32 18.63
C GLY A 362 -19.43 -8.82 19.98
N ASP A 363 -18.50 -9.77 19.96
CA ASP A 363 -17.81 -10.25 21.16
C ASP A 363 -16.50 -9.49 21.35
N GLN A 364 -16.42 -8.56 22.31
CA GLN A 364 -15.19 -7.81 22.59
C GLN A 364 -14.36 -8.50 23.65
N THR A 365 -13.04 -8.33 23.58
CA THR A 365 -12.13 -8.89 24.59
C THR A 365 -11.31 -7.81 25.28
N ILE A 366 -11.28 -7.85 26.61
CA ILE A 366 -10.33 -7.09 27.44
C ILE A 366 -9.50 -8.11 28.20
N MET A 367 -8.18 -8.09 28.00
CA MET A 367 -7.27 -9.09 28.58
C MET A 367 -5.94 -8.47 29.00
N LYS A 368 -5.15 -9.23 29.75
CA LYS A 368 -3.73 -8.97 29.99
C LYS A 368 -2.90 -10.16 29.48
N ALA A 369 -1.62 -9.94 29.22
CA ALA A 369 -0.73 -11.05 28.88
C ALA A 369 -0.68 -12.06 30.04
N SER A 370 -0.57 -13.35 29.67
CA SER A 370 -0.43 -14.45 30.63
C SER A 370 0.87 -14.35 31.41
#